data_AF-A0A3A2ZX15-F1
#
_entry.id   AF-A0A3A2ZX15-F1
#
_cell.length_a   1.000
_cell.length_b   1.000
_cell.length_c   1.000
_cell.angle_alpha   90.00
_cell.angle_beta   90.00
_cell.angle_gamma   90.00
#
_symmetry.space_group_name_H-M   'P 1'
#
loop_
_entity.id
_entity.type
_entity.pdbx_description
1 polymer ?
#
loop_
_entity_poly.entity_id
_entity_poly.type
_entity_poly.pdbx_seq_one_letter_code
_entity_poly.pdbx_strand_id
1 'polypeptide(L)'
;MGIFTRICNAAKASGSSTPSELVPTATVLIVGAGSTGLALAQGLRKAGIPCVVVEKQSGLDSHSRDWNMGLHWGASALRSLMTEDMWARIQTVQVDPSQPTAPKDALNFMNGQSGETMAVIPVQNFYRLRRRKLRGLLSEGLDIRYGKNLRAIKYSSDGKRVKATFQDGSTMSARLIVGTDGARSTLRQLVLGPKSGAIRRLPFSATFVQARFKPDQARYLRKFHPLYIAGINPAGFFSFFGMHDAPDPDHPEQWTFFFYISWPSSLEEQDETASWSNAERLKQVKEFAKSFTDPFRSAFEWLEDDHPVWYMGLTDFDPGADGHRWDSHGGRVTVAGDAAHAMTYQRGQGLNHSVTDAAKLTEAVKMFVSEKKSQQAAIAAYEEEMITRAGGEVRLSTVNTEMLHNWAKVLQSPVLTSGMKPPSDS
;
A
#
# COMPACT_ATOMS: atom_id res chain seq x y z
N MET A 1 -53.19 -45.07 -60.05
CA MET A 1 -51.84 -45.66 -59.98
C MET A 1 -51.22 -45.20 -58.65
N GLY A 2 -51.20 -46.07 -57.62
CA GLY A 2 -50.51 -45.97 -56.29
C GLY A 2 -50.95 -44.84 -55.34
N ILE A 3 -51.78 -44.98 -54.29
CA ILE A 3 -51.76 -45.73 -52.99
C ILE A 3 -50.67 -45.30 -51.96
N PHE A 4 -51.14 -45.11 -50.70
CA PHE A 4 -50.50 -45.11 -49.35
C PHE A 4 -50.07 -43.75 -48.74
N THR A 5 -50.10 -43.45 -47.43
CA THR A 5 -50.86 -43.79 -46.19
C THR A 5 -50.27 -42.89 -45.06
N ARG A 6 -51.05 -42.61 -44.01
CA ARG A 6 -50.69 -41.90 -42.76
C ARG A 6 -49.37 -42.35 -42.09
N ILE A 7 -48.75 -41.48 -41.26
CA ILE A 7 -48.54 -41.60 -39.79
C ILE A 7 -47.57 -40.51 -39.27
N CYS A 8 -47.88 -39.97 -38.09
CA CYS A 8 -47.13 -39.00 -37.28
C CYS A 8 -45.73 -39.47 -36.84
N ASN A 9 -44.80 -38.53 -36.59
CA ASN A 9 -44.03 -38.53 -35.33
C ASN A 9 -43.27 -37.22 -35.08
N ALA A 10 -43.35 -36.77 -33.83
CA ALA A 10 -42.57 -35.67 -33.28
C ALA A 10 -41.12 -36.12 -33.02
N ALA A 11 -40.15 -35.27 -33.33
CA ALA A 11 -38.79 -35.39 -32.85
C ALA A 11 -38.30 -34.03 -32.32
N LYS A 12 -38.08 -33.97 -31.00
CA LYS A 12 -37.33 -32.92 -30.31
C LYS A 12 -35.90 -32.89 -30.84
N ALA A 13 -35.41 -31.74 -31.26
CA ALA A 13 -33.98 -31.42 -31.35
C ALA A 13 -33.73 -30.31 -30.32
N SER A 14 -33.23 -30.59 -29.11
CA SER A 14 -31.85 -30.89 -28.71
C SER A 14 -30.84 -29.81 -29.09
N GLY A 15 -30.55 -28.94 -28.11
CA GLY A 15 -29.20 -28.42 -27.83
C GLY A 15 -28.68 -27.30 -28.71
N SER A 16 -29.09 -26.06 -28.45
CA SER A 16 -28.26 -24.90 -28.81
C SER A 16 -27.15 -24.75 -27.76
N SER A 17 -26.01 -25.40 -27.98
CA SER A 17 -24.78 -24.99 -27.29
C SER A 17 -24.32 -23.66 -27.91
N THR A 18 -24.61 -22.56 -27.23
CA THR A 18 -23.94 -21.28 -27.47
C THR A 18 -22.42 -21.52 -27.45
N PRO A 19 -21.64 -20.93 -28.39
CA PRO A 19 -20.19 -21.02 -28.34
C PRO A 19 -19.73 -20.52 -26.98
N SER A 20 -18.99 -21.36 -26.26
CA SER A 20 -18.28 -20.95 -25.05
C SER A 20 -17.43 -19.74 -25.40
N GLU A 21 -17.80 -18.54 -24.95
CA GLU A 21 -16.91 -17.38 -25.00
C GLU A 21 -15.56 -17.80 -24.43
N LEU A 22 -14.51 -17.68 -25.26
CA LEU A 22 -13.14 -17.97 -24.85
C LEU A 22 -12.78 -17.00 -23.72
N VAL A 23 -12.71 -17.53 -22.49
CA VAL A 23 -12.33 -16.74 -21.31
C VAL A 23 -10.91 -16.20 -21.53
N PRO A 24 -10.67 -14.88 -21.46
CA PRO A 24 -9.33 -14.31 -21.59
C PRO A 24 -8.34 -14.98 -20.62
N THR A 25 -7.11 -15.23 -21.07
CA THR A 25 -6.11 -15.93 -20.27
C THR A 25 -4.81 -15.15 -20.07
N ALA A 26 -4.26 -15.19 -18.85
CA ALA A 26 -2.94 -14.66 -18.52
C ALA A 26 -2.03 -15.73 -17.87
N THR A 27 -0.73 -15.48 -17.81
CA THR A 27 0.16 -16.25 -16.92
C THR A 27 -0.06 -15.78 -15.48
N VAL A 28 0.08 -14.46 -15.26
CA VAL A 28 -0.18 -13.83 -13.96
C VAL A 28 -1.28 -12.78 -14.08
N LEU A 29 -2.29 -12.86 -13.21
CA LEU A 29 -3.29 -11.82 -13.00
C LEU A 29 -3.00 -11.10 -11.69
N ILE A 30 -2.71 -9.80 -11.76
CA ILE A 30 -2.42 -8.96 -10.60
C ILE A 30 -3.66 -8.13 -10.28
N VAL A 31 -4.21 -8.32 -9.08
CA VAL A 31 -5.41 -7.60 -8.61
C VAL A 31 -4.96 -6.39 -7.79
N GLY A 32 -5.13 -5.19 -8.34
CA GLY A 32 -4.76 -3.90 -7.76
C GLY A 32 -3.65 -3.19 -8.51
N ALA A 33 -3.90 -1.95 -8.97
CA ALA A 33 -2.90 -1.07 -9.59
C ALA A 33 -2.29 -0.09 -8.55
N GLY A 34 -1.96 -0.61 -7.36
CA GLY A 34 -1.15 0.07 -6.37
C GLY A 34 0.35 -0.04 -6.65
N SER A 35 1.19 0.55 -5.80
CA SER A 35 2.65 0.50 -5.99
C SER A 35 3.18 -0.93 -6.07
N THR A 36 2.69 -1.84 -5.22
CA THR A 36 3.07 -3.27 -5.21
C THR A 36 2.73 -3.97 -6.52
N GLY A 37 1.47 -3.86 -6.97
CA GLY A 37 1.00 -4.53 -8.17
C GLY A 37 1.68 -4.03 -9.44
N LEU A 38 1.87 -2.71 -9.55
CA LEU A 38 2.57 -2.11 -10.69
C LEU A 38 4.07 -2.45 -10.69
N ALA A 39 4.72 -2.47 -9.53
CA ALA A 39 6.12 -2.88 -9.43
C ALA A 39 6.31 -4.36 -9.80
N LEU A 40 5.41 -5.24 -9.36
CA LEU A 40 5.41 -6.65 -9.76
C LEU A 40 5.20 -6.80 -11.27
N ALA A 41 4.25 -6.06 -11.85
CA ALA A 41 3.99 -6.09 -13.29
C ALA A 41 5.21 -5.63 -14.11
N GLN A 42 5.95 -4.60 -13.66
CA GLN A 42 7.19 -4.19 -14.31
C GLN A 42 8.28 -5.28 -14.23
N GLY A 43 8.43 -5.92 -13.06
CA GLY A 43 9.35 -7.05 -12.91
C GLY A 43 9.05 -8.21 -13.86
N LEU A 44 7.78 -8.60 -13.95
CA LEU A 44 7.32 -9.65 -14.86
C LEU A 44 7.51 -9.26 -16.33
N ARG A 45 7.19 -8.01 -16.70
CA ARG A 45 7.41 -7.50 -18.05
C ARG A 45 8.89 -7.52 -18.43
N LYS A 46 9.78 -7.06 -17.54
CA LYS A 46 11.23 -7.11 -17.71
C LYS A 46 11.74 -8.54 -17.88
N ALA A 47 11.10 -9.51 -17.24
CA ALA A 47 11.39 -10.94 -17.38
C ALA A 47 10.73 -11.61 -18.60
N GLY A 48 9.99 -10.88 -19.44
CA GLY A 48 9.28 -11.43 -20.59
C GLY A 48 8.06 -12.31 -20.23
N ILE A 49 7.52 -12.17 -19.02
CA ILE A 49 6.42 -12.99 -18.51
C ILE A 49 5.09 -12.24 -18.67
N PRO A 50 4.12 -12.77 -19.45
CA PRO A 50 2.84 -12.09 -19.67
C PRO A 50 2.04 -11.92 -18.39
N CYS A 51 1.63 -10.69 -18.09
CA CYS A 51 0.72 -10.40 -16.98
C CYS A 51 -0.33 -9.37 -17.36
N VAL A 52 -1.45 -9.38 -16.64
CA VAL A 52 -2.51 -8.37 -16.73
C VAL A 52 -2.75 -7.82 -15.33
N VAL A 53 -2.80 -6.50 -15.20
CA VAL A 53 -3.18 -5.81 -13.97
C VAL A 53 -4.66 -5.44 -14.07
N VAL A 54 -5.44 -5.74 -13.04
CA VAL A 54 -6.85 -5.33 -12.94
C VAL A 54 -7.01 -4.36 -11.77
N GLU A 55 -7.77 -3.29 -11.97
CA GLU A 55 -7.99 -2.23 -10.98
C GLU A 55 -9.48 -1.92 -10.87
N LYS A 56 -9.99 -1.81 -9.64
CA LYS A 56 -11.40 -1.53 -9.37
C LYS A 56 -11.78 -0.10 -9.71
N GLN A 57 -10.85 0.85 -9.60
CA GLN A 57 -11.06 2.25 -10.00
C GLN A 57 -11.20 2.38 -11.52
N SER A 58 -11.86 3.45 -11.96
CA SER A 58 -12.07 3.77 -13.39
C SER A 58 -10.80 4.23 -14.13
N GLY A 59 -9.74 4.52 -13.40
CA GLY A 59 -8.47 5.04 -13.92
C GLY A 59 -7.41 5.06 -12.82
N LEU A 60 -6.15 5.31 -13.20
CA LEU A 60 -5.03 5.28 -12.25
C LEU A 60 -5.20 6.31 -11.13
N ASP A 61 -5.68 7.50 -11.47
CA ASP A 61 -5.79 8.66 -10.57
C ASP A 61 -7.24 9.11 -10.31
N SER A 62 -8.22 8.21 -10.43
CA SER A 62 -9.63 8.51 -10.14
C SER A 62 -9.91 8.89 -8.69
N HIS A 63 -8.95 8.69 -7.78
CA HIS A 63 -9.07 9.03 -6.37
C HIS A 63 -8.33 10.35 -6.07
N SER A 64 -9.03 11.30 -5.43
CA SER A 64 -8.47 12.63 -5.12
C SER A 64 -7.31 12.57 -4.11
N ARG A 65 -7.37 11.67 -3.13
CA ARG A 65 -6.33 11.53 -2.11
C ARG A 65 -5.05 10.93 -2.69
N ASP A 66 -3.92 11.54 -2.35
CA ASP A 66 -2.58 11.07 -2.65
C ASP A 66 -1.76 10.97 -1.36
N TRP A 67 -0.64 10.24 -1.40
CA TRP A 67 0.25 10.03 -0.26
C TRP A 67 1.70 10.23 -0.68
N ASN A 68 2.57 10.54 0.27
CA ASN A 68 4.01 10.37 0.07
C ASN A 68 4.49 9.14 0.86
N MET A 69 5.60 8.56 0.42
CA MET A 69 6.14 7.34 0.99
C MET A 69 7.65 7.45 1.12
N GLY A 70 8.19 6.89 2.19
CA GLY A 70 9.61 6.70 2.35
C GLY A 70 10.07 5.39 1.70
N LEU A 71 11.12 5.44 0.88
CA LEU A 71 11.81 4.27 0.33
C LEU A 71 13.29 4.34 0.73
N HIS A 72 13.83 3.26 1.29
CA HIS A 72 15.21 3.19 1.77
C HIS A 72 15.82 1.83 1.42
N TRP A 73 15.86 0.85 2.32
CA TRP A 73 16.43 -0.48 2.06
C TRP A 73 15.69 -1.23 0.94
N GLY A 74 14.41 -0.91 0.70
CA GLY A 74 13.64 -1.45 -0.43
C GLY A 74 14.02 -0.86 -1.79
N ALA A 75 14.87 0.17 -1.86
CA ALA A 75 15.23 0.82 -3.11
C ALA A 75 15.93 -0.11 -4.10
N SER A 76 16.77 -1.02 -3.61
CA SER A 76 17.44 -2.04 -4.45
C SER A 76 16.43 -3.00 -5.08
N ALA A 77 15.40 -3.40 -4.33
CA ALA A 77 14.32 -4.24 -4.82
C ALA A 77 13.46 -3.50 -5.85
N LEU A 78 13.10 -2.24 -5.61
CA LEU A 78 12.36 -1.46 -6.61
C LEU A 78 13.18 -1.25 -7.89
N ARG A 79 14.48 -0.95 -7.77
CA ARG A 79 15.37 -0.79 -8.93
C ARG A 79 15.46 -2.07 -9.77
N SER A 80 15.55 -3.24 -9.14
CA SER A 80 15.68 -4.51 -9.88
C SER A 80 14.46 -4.82 -10.75
N LEU A 81 13.28 -4.32 -10.35
CA LEU A 81 12.00 -4.47 -11.06
C LEU A 81 11.84 -3.56 -12.28
N MET A 82 12.65 -2.51 -12.40
CA MET A 82 12.53 -1.50 -13.46
C MET A 82 13.69 -1.57 -14.46
N THR A 83 13.53 -0.92 -15.62
CA THR A 83 14.66 -0.66 -16.52
C THR A 83 15.53 0.47 -15.97
N GLU A 84 16.78 0.58 -16.44
CA GLU A 84 17.65 1.68 -16.02
C GLU A 84 17.07 3.05 -16.43
N ASP A 85 16.43 3.17 -17.59
CA ASP A 85 15.78 4.42 -18.05
C ASP A 85 14.60 4.85 -17.14
N MET A 86 13.87 3.88 -16.58
CA MET A 86 12.84 4.17 -15.59
C MET A 86 13.46 4.61 -14.26
N TRP A 87 14.49 3.90 -13.79
CA TRP A 87 15.18 4.25 -12.54
C TRP A 87 15.87 5.62 -12.63
N ALA A 88 16.41 6.00 -13.80
CA ALA A 88 16.98 7.32 -14.05
C ALA A 88 15.98 8.46 -13.81
N ARG A 89 14.67 8.17 -13.90
CA ARG A 89 13.58 9.13 -13.63
C ARG A 89 13.08 9.10 -12.19
N ILE A 90 13.67 8.32 -11.28
CA ILE A 90 13.21 8.22 -9.88
C ILE A 90 13.21 9.59 -9.17
N GLN A 91 14.14 10.48 -9.53
CA GLN A 91 14.19 11.82 -8.96
C GLN A 91 12.95 12.66 -9.33
N THR A 92 12.37 12.45 -10.50
CA THR A 92 11.17 13.19 -10.97
C THR A 92 9.91 12.84 -10.16
N VAL A 93 9.90 11.69 -9.49
CA VAL A 93 8.76 11.22 -8.70
C VAL A 93 8.89 11.53 -7.20
N GLN A 94 9.96 12.24 -6.79
CA GLN A 94 10.12 12.72 -5.43
C GLN A 94 9.05 13.76 -5.06
N VAL A 95 8.83 13.94 -3.76
CA VAL A 95 8.06 15.08 -3.20
C VAL A 95 8.73 16.40 -3.54
N ASP A 96 10.04 16.40 -3.77
CA ASP A 96 10.80 17.55 -4.25
C ASP A 96 11.89 17.07 -5.23
N PRO A 97 11.67 17.22 -6.55
CA PRO A 97 12.65 16.86 -7.55
C PRO A 97 13.94 17.69 -7.50
N SER A 98 13.94 18.87 -6.86
CA SER A 98 15.13 19.72 -6.71
C SER A 98 16.02 19.29 -5.53
N GLN A 99 15.60 18.31 -4.74
CA GLN A 99 16.35 17.76 -3.60
C GLN A 99 16.78 16.31 -3.92
N PRO A 100 18.00 16.09 -4.45
CA PRO A 100 18.51 14.75 -4.68
C PRO A 100 18.60 13.94 -3.39
N THR A 101 18.34 12.64 -3.48
CA THR A 101 18.54 11.75 -2.33
C THR A 101 20.01 11.68 -1.95
N ALA A 102 20.31 12.07 -0.71
CA ALA A 102 21.65 11.98 -0.17
C ALA A 102 22.02 10.51 0.17
N PRO A 103 23.30 10.11 0.01
CA PRO A 103 23.75 8.76 0.41
C PRO A 103 23.53 8.46 1.89
N LYS A 104 23.61 9.49 2.73
CA LYS A 104 23.35 9.45 4.17
C LYS A 104 22.34 10.54 4.51
N ASP A 105 21.31 10.15 5.22
CA ASP A 105 20.24 11.01 5.70
C ASP A 105 19.87 10.59 7.14
N ALA A 106 18.98 11.32 7.78
CA ALA A 106 18.43 10.95 9.08
C ALA A 106 16.98 11.40 9.26
N LEU A 107 16.22 10.63 10.03
CA LEU A 107 14.91 11.02 10.53
C LEU A 107 15.05 11.61 11.93
N ASN A 108 14.76 12.91 12.05
CA ASN A 108 14.80 13.62 13.31
C ASN A 108 13.47 13.45 14.06
N PHE A 109 13.57 12.99 15.30
CA PHE A 109 12.47 12.94 16.25
C PHE A 109 12.67 14.04 17.29
N MET A 110 11.73 14.97 17.32
CA MET A 110 11.71 16.10 18.24
C MET A 110 10.77 15.79 19.40
N ASN A 111 11.09 16.33 20.57
CA ASN A 111 10.12 16.50 21.63
C ASN A 111 9.09 17.52 21.14
N GLY A 112 7.86 17.06 20.93
CA GLY A 112 6.77 17.86 20.40
C GLY A 112 6.45 19.06 21.27
N GLN A 113 6.71 19.02 22.58
CA GLN A 113 6.38 20.10 23.51
C GLN A 113 7.54 21.08 23.74
N SER A 114 8.79 20.62 23.82
CA SER A 114 9.96 21.51 24.03
C SER A 114 10.63 21.96 22.73
N GLY A 115 10.43 21.22 21.63
CA GLY A 115 11.16 21.44 20.38
C GLY A 115 12.60 20.92 20.39
N GLU A 116 13.04 20.25 21.46
CA GLU A 116 14.38 19.68 21.56
C GLU A 116 14.48 18.35 20.79
N THR A 117 15.66 18.05 20.25
CA THR A 117 15.89 16.76 19.57
C THR A 117 15.90 15.62 20.59
N MET A 118 15.04 14.62 20.40
CA MET A 118 15.03 13.38 21.19
C MET A 118 15.93 12.32 20.59
N ALA A 119 15.88 12.15 19.27
CA ALA A 119 16.64 11.13 18.56
C ALA A 119 16.87 11.52 17.10
N VAL A 120 17.96 11.02 16.53
CA VAL A 120 18.32 11.18 15.12
C VAL A 120 18.58 9.78 14.56
N ILE A 121 17.65 9.27 13.75
CA ILE A 121 17.71 7.91 13.23
C ILE A 121 18.38 7.92 11.86
N PRO A 122 19.60 7.38 11.70
CA PRO A 122 20.29 7.40 10.42
C PRO A 122 19.62 6.48 9.40
N VAL A 123 19.61 6.93 8.14
CA VAL A 123 19.01 6.22 7.00
C VAL A 123 19.92 6.37 5.80
N GLN A 124 20.09 5.30 5.03
CA GLN A 124 20.82 5.37 3.76
C GLN A 124 19.85 5.57 2.60
N ASN A 125 20.19 6.46 1.69
CA ASN A 125 19.44 6.73 0.46
C ASN A 125 17.93 6.86 0.72
N PHE A 126 17.52 7.79 1.58
CA PHE A 126 16.11 7.92 1.90
C PHE A 126 15.39 8.72 0.82
N TYR A 127 14.64 8.03 -0.03
CA TYR A 127 13.79 8.65 -1.04
C TYR A 127 12.44 9.01 -0.43
N ARG A 128 11.95 10.19 -0.79
CA ARG A 128 10.63 10.69 -0.41
C ARG A 128 9.80 10.76 -1.68
N LEU A 129 9.06 9.71 -1.97
CA LEU A 129 8.35 9.54 -3.24
C LEU A 129 6.89 9.96 -3.13
N ARG A 130 6.36 10.63 -4.16
CA ARG A 130 4.92 10.82 -4.32
C ARG A 130 4.29 9.57 -4.87
N ARG A 131 3.29 9.03 -4.17
CA ARG A 131 2.61 7.79 -4.57
C ARG A 131 1.99 7.92 -5.96
N ARG A 132 1.31 9.01 -6.27
CA ARG A 132 0.77 9.27 -7.61
C ARG A 132 1.85 9.25 -8.69
N LYS A 133 2.93 10.02 -8.52
CA LYS A 133 4.03 10.07 -9.50
C LYS A 133 4.72 8.71 -9.67
N LEU A 134 4.97 7.98 -8.58
CA LEU A 134 5.52 6.63 -8.63
C LEU A 134 4.61 5.65 -9.39
N ARG A 135 3.30 5.68 -9.12
CA ARG A 135 2.33 4.84 -9.85
C ARG A 135 2.28 5.21 -11.34
N GLY A 136 2.33 6.50 -11.66
CA GLY A 136 2.44 6.98 -13.04
C GLY A 136 3.63 6.35 -13.76
N LEU A 137 4.84 6.50 -13.19
CA LEU A 137 6.07 5.91 -13.72
C LEU A 137 5.94 4.38 -13.86
N LEU A 138 5.48 3.68 -12.83
CA LEU A 138 5.34 2.22 -12.83
C LEU A 138 4.24 1.71 -13.78
N SER A 139 3.28 2.55 -14.19
CA SER A 139 2.20 2.14 -15.09
C SER A 139 2.59 2.09 -16.57
N GLU A 140 3.73 2.69 -16.93
CA GLU A 140 4.14 2.85 -18.32
C GLU A 140 4.34 1.50 -19.04
N GLY A 141 3.59 1.32 -20.14
CA GLY A 141 3.69 0.15 -21.00
C GLY A 141 3.15 -1.15 -20.40
N LEU A 142 2.30 -1.07 -19.37
CA LEU A 142 1.61 -2.22 -18.79
C LEU A 142 0.19 -2.41 -19.35
N ASP A 143 -0.28 -3.65 -19.40
CA ASP A 143 -1.70 -3.96 -19.67
C ASP A 143 -2.50 -3.82 -18.36
N ILE A 144 -3.19 -2.68 -18.21
CA ILE A 144 -4.03 -2.36 -17.05
C ILE A 144 -5.49 -2.29 -17.48
N ARG A 145 -6.35 -3.07 -16.82
CA ARG A 145 -7.80 -3.10 -17.04
C ARG A 145 -8.52 -2.47 -15.84
N TYR A 146 -9.08 -1.29 -16.06
CA TYR A 146 -9.82 -0.52 -15.05
C TYR A 146 -11.29 -0.97 -14.93
N GLY A 147 -11.95 -0.57 -13.85
CA GLY A 147 -13.33 -0.96 -13.52
C GLY A 147 -13.50 -2.43 -13.15
N LYS A 148 -12.42 -3.16 -12.88
CA LYS A 148 -12.41 -4.60 -12.60
C LYS A 148 -12.34 -4.86 -11.10
N ASN A 149 -13.50 -4.79 -10.46
CA ASN A 149 -13.65 -5.12 -9.04
C ASN A 149 -13.77 -6.65 -8.85
N LEU A 150 -12.77 -7.29 -8.25
CA LEU A 150 -12.79 -8.74 -8.00
C LEU A 150 -13.95 -9.08 -7.06
N ARG A 151 -14.69 -10.14 -7.39
CA ARG A 151 -15.81 -10.63 -6.59
C ARG A 151 -15.63 -12.07 -6.14
N ALA A 152 -15.10 -12.92 -7.00
CA ALA A 152 -14.95 -14.33 -6.73
C ALA A 152 -13.77 -14.94 -7.49
N ILE A 153 -13.29 -16.07 -6.99
CA ILE A 153 -12.33 -16.93 -7.68
C ILE A 153 -12.87 -18.37 -7.75
N LYS A 154 -12.54 -19.09 -8.81
CA LYS A 154 -12.86 -20.52 -8.95
C LYS A 154 -11.68 -21.27 -9.56
N TYR A 155 -11.24 -22.32 -8.90
CA TYR A 155 -10.16 -23.18 -9.38
C TYR A 155 -10.66 -24.08 -10.52
N SER A 156 -9.84 -24.22 -11.57
CA SER A 156 -10.14 -25.17 -12.64
C SER A 156 -9.95 -26.61 -12.17
N SER A 157 -10.74 -27.53 -12.75
CA SER A 157 -10.68 -28.96 -12.46
C SER A 157 -9.39 -29.63 -12.93
N ASP A 158 -8.73 -29.07 -13.94
CA ASP A 158 -7.44 -29.55 -14.46
C ASP A 158 -6.24 -29.20 -13.56
N GLY A 159 -6.45 -28.46 -12.47
CA GLY A 159 -5.41 -28.05 -11.54
C GLY A 159 -4.46 -26.96 -12.06
N LYS A 160 -4.65 -26.45 -13.28
CA LYS A 160 -3.67 -25.57 -13.94
C LYS A 160 -3.95 -24.08 -13.80
N ARG A 161 -5.21 -23.70 -13.56
CA ARG A 161 -5.66 -22.30 -13.59
C ARG A 161 -6.62 -21.98 -12.46
N VAL A 162 -6.83 -20.68 -12.30
CA VAL A 162 -7.84 -20.07 -11.45
C VAL A 162 -8.55 -18.99 -12.26
N LYS A 163 -9.88 -18.96 -12.17
CA LYS A 163 -10.73 -17.97 -12.84
C LYS A 163 -11.16 -16.91 -11.85
N ALA A 164 -10.87 -15.64 -12.14
CA ALA A 164 -11.43 -14.48 -11.47
C ALA A 164 -12.76 -14.08 -12.11
N THR A 165 -13.74 -13.72 -11.28
CA THR A 165 -15.00 -13.09 -11.68
C THR A 165 -15.07 -11.70 -11.08
N PHE A 166 -15.40 -10.72 -11.92
CA PHE A 166 -15.51 -9.32 -11.54
C PHE A 166 -16.97 -8.91 -11.30
N GLN A 167 -17.17 -7.75 -10.66
CA GLN A 167 -18.51 -7.24 -10.32
C GLN A 167 -19.38 -6.98 -11.55
N ASP A 168 -18.79 -6.62 -12.70
CA ASP A 168 -19.49 -6.43 -13.98
C ASP A 168 -19.88 -7.75 -14.67
N GLY A 169 -19.61 -8.91 -14.05
CA GLY A 169 -19.89 -10.23 -14.60
C GLY A 169 -18.80 -10.77 -15.54
N SER A 170 -17.85 -9.93 -15.97
CA SER A 170 -16.73 -10.38 -16.79
C SER A 170 -15.81 -11.32 -16.01
N THR A 171 -15.05 -12.15 -16.73
CA THR A 171 -14.14 -13.13 -16.12
C THR A 171 -12.79 -13.16 -16.81
N MET A 172 -11.77 -13.62 -16.09
CA MET A 172 -10.44 -13.86 -16.63
C MET A 172 -9.78 -15.04 -15.94
N SER A 173 -9.05 -15.88 -16.68
CA SER A 173 -8.34 -17.04 -16.13
C SER A 173 -6.83 -16.81 -16.10
N ALA A 174 -6.15 -17.24 -15.04
CA ALA A 174 -4.70 -17.14 -14.92
C ALA A 174 -4.08 -18.41 -14.34
N ARG A 175 -2.77 -18.63 -14.56
CA ARG A 175 -2.02 -19.66 -13.83
C ARG A 175 -1.82 -19.25 -12.38
N LEU A 176 -1.62 -17.95 -12.14
CA LEU A 176 -1.46 -17.34 -10.81
C LEU A 176 -2.32 -16.07 -10.71
N ILE A 177 -3.09 -15.92 -9.63
CA ILE A 177 -3.69 -14.64 -9.22
C ILE A 177 -2.92 -14.12 -8.00
N VAL A 178 -2.47 -12.86 -8.07
CA VAL A 178 -1.80 -12.17 -6.96
C VAL A 178 -2.66 -11.01 -6.48
N GLY A 179 -3.00 -11.01 -5.19
CA GLY A 179 -3.72 -9.92 -4.54
C GLY A 179 -2.76 -8.84 -4.09
N THR A 180 -2.88 -7.66 -4.67
CA THR A 180 -2.13 -6.44 -4.33
C THR A 180 -3.09 -5.26 -4.09
N ASP A 181 -4.32 -5.59 -3.70
CA ASP A 181 -5.51 -4.74 -3.64
C ASP A 181 -5.69 -4.02 -2.29
N GLY A 182 -4.58 -3.88 -1.55
CA GLY A 182 -4.46 -3.04 -0.37
C GLY A 182 -4.94 -3.68 0.94
N ALA A 183 -4.90 -2.89 2.01
CA ALA A 183 -5.15 -3.33 3.39
C ALA A 183 -6.50 -4.05 3.59
N ARG A 184 -7.53 -3.73 2.79
CA ARG A 184 -8.86 -4.37 2.83
C ARG A 184 -9.05 -5.38 1.69
N SER A 185 -7.99 -6.10 1.33
CA SER A 185 -7.92 -7.02 0.19
C SER A 185 -9.14 -7.93 0.10
N THR A 186 -9.76 -7.95 -1.07
CA THR A 186 -10.83 -8.90 -1.43
C THR A 186 -10.22 -10.28 -1.63
N LEU A 187 -9.07 -10.40 -2.30
CA LEU A 187 -8.47 -11.71 -2.53
C LEU A 187 -8.11 -12.40 -1.21
N ARG A 188 -7.52 -11.67 -0.26
CA ARG A 188 -7.23 -12.18 1.08
C ARG A 188 -8.48 -12.74 1.76
N GLN A 189 -9.58 -11.98 1.72
CA GLN A 189 -10.86 -12.43 2.28
C GLN A 189 -11.45 -13.64 1.55
N LEU A 190 -11.24 -13.78 0.24
CA LEU A 190 -11.71 -14.95 -0.52
C LEU A 190 -10.95 -16.23 -0.15
N VAL A 191 -9.65 -16.13 0.18
CA VAL A 191 -8.82 -17.31 0.49
C VAL A 191 -8.80 -17.66 1.99
N LEU A 192 -9.01 -16.70 2.89
CA LEU A 192 -9.07 -16.92 4.34
C LEU A 192 -10.50 -16.96 4.91
N GLY A 193 -11.48 -16.50 4.14
CA GLY A 193 -12.82 -16.21 4.63
C GLY A 193 -12.92 -14.81 5.28
N PRO A 194 -14.14 -14.27 5.44
CA PRO A 194 -14.35 -12.88 5.86
C PRO A 194 -13.89 -12.60 7.29
N LYS A 195 -13.89 -13.59 8.18
CA LYS A 195 -13.44 -13.44 9.57
C LYS A 195 -11.91 -13.39 9.67
N SER A 196 -11.22 -14.43 9.17
CA SER A 196 -9.76 -14.52 9.25
C SER A 196 -9.05 -13.59 8.27
N GLY A 197 -9.71 -13.19 7.18
CA GLY A 197 -9.16 -12.22 6.21
C GLY A 197 -9.45 -10.76 6.57
N ALA A 198 -10.18 -10.47 7.65
CA ALA A 198 -10.49 -9.12 8.07
C ALA A 198 -9.23 -8.37 8.54
N ILE A 199 -9.17 -7.07 8.25
CA ILE A 199 -8.14 -6.21 8.82
C ILE A 199 -8.41 -6.02 10.32
N ARG A 200 -7.38 -6.09 11.17
CA ARG A 200 -7.52 -5.84 12.60
C ARG A 200 -7.50 -4.34 12.86
N ARG A 201 -8.44 -3.85 13.67
CA ARG A 201 -8.47 -2.46 14.15
C ARG A 201 -7.63 -2.33 15.41
N LEU A 202 -6.88 -1.24 15.51
CA LEU A 202 -6.06 -0.90 16.67
C LEU A 202 -6.67 0.30 17.42
N PRO A 203 -6.45 0.43 18.75
CA PRO A 203 -6.98 1.53 19.55
C PRO A 203 -6.14 2.82 19.37
N PHE A 204 -5.87 3.18 18.12
CA PHE A 204 -5.15 4.38 17.73
C PHE A 204 -5.80 4.99 16.50
N SER A 205 -5.79 6.30 16.42
CA SER A 205 -6.34 7.06 15.29
C SER A 205 -5.32 8.05 14.77
N ALA A 206 -5.52 8.51 13.55
CA ALA A 206 -4.74 9.55 12.94
C ALA A 206 -5.56 10.41 12.00
N THR A 207 -5.06 11.63 11.79
CA THR A 207 -5.62 12.59 10.84
C THR A 207 -4.53 13.09 9.93
N PHE A 208 -4.80 13.16 8.63
CA PHE A 208 -3.84 13.59 7.63
C PHE A 208 -4.34 14.83 6.92
N VAL A 209 -3.44 15.79 6.76
CA VAL A 209 -3.70 17.05 6.07
C VAL A 209 -2.71 17.23 4.95
N GLN A 210 -3.21 17.71 3.82
CA GLN A 210 -2.41 18.33 2.77
C GLN A 210 -2.82 19.78 2.64
N ALA A 211 -1.85 20.69 2.72
CA ALA A 211 -2.13 22.12 2.67
C ALA A 211 -1.01 22.88 1.94
N ARG A 212 -1.40 23.98 1.31
CA ARG A 212 -0.50 25.02 0.80
C ARG A 212 -0.64 26.23 1.72
N PHE A 213 0.42 26.99 1.86
CA PHE A 213 0.45 28.18 2.71
C PHE A 213 0.93 29.40 1.91
N LYS A 214 0.75 30.59 2.47
CA LYS A 214 1.33 31.80 1.89
C LYS A 214 2.87 31.66 1.80
N PRO A 215 3.53 32.33 0.85
CA PRO A 215 4.98 32.22 0.65
C PRO A 215 5.82 32.28 1.93
N ASP A 216 5.58 33.26 2.81
CA ASP A 216 6.35 33.43 4.05
C ASP A 216 6.11 32.30 5.05
N GLN A 217 4.87 31.82 5.18
CA GLN A 217 4.52 30.69 6.02
C GLN A 217 5.13 29.39 5.50
N ALA A 218 5.06 29.14 4.18
CA ALA A 218 5.67 27.98 3.55
C ALA A 218 7.19 27.97 3.74
N ARG A 219 7.86 29.12 3.54
CA ARG A 219 9.29 29.27 3.83
C ARG A 219 9.60 29.09 5.31
N TYR A 220 8.77 29.62 6.22
CA TYR A 220 8.93 29.44 7.66
C TYR A 220 8.87 27.95 8.06
N LEU A 221 7.84 27.23 7.64
CA LEU A 221 7.67 25.81 7.95
C LEU A 221 8.84 24.96 7.40
N ARG A 222 9.34 25.31 6.21
CA ARG A 222 10.43 24.58 5.56
C ARG A 222 11.80 24.78 6.22
N LYS A 223 11.97 25.80 7.08
CA LYS A 223 13.22 26.00 7.84
C LYS A 223 13.50 24.88 8.85
N PHE A 224 12.46 24.22 9.36
CA PHE A 224 12.60 23.16 10.37
C PHE A 224 13.22 21.89 9.79
N HIS A 225 12.83 21.53 8.55
CA HIS A 225 13.48 20.49 7.79
C HIS A 225 13.09 20.60 6.30
N PRO A 226 14.02 20.38 5.35
CA PRO A 226 13.72 20.50 3.92
C PRO A 226 12.65 19.52 3.43
N LEU A 227 12.63 18.29 3.97
CA LEU A 227 11.72 17.22 3.53
C LEU A 227 10.75 16.66 4.59
N TYR A 228 11.19 16.41 5.83
CA TYR A 228 10.36 15.79 6.86
C TYR A 228 10.93 15.91 8.29
N ILE A 229 10.07 15.84 9.29
CA ILE A 229 10.44 15.78 10.71
C ILE A 229 9.32 15.10 11.50
N ALA A 230 9.66 14.41 12.59
CA ALA A 230 8.70 13.78 13.49
C ALA A 230 8.71 14.48 14.85
N GLY A 231 7.53 14.57 15.48
CA GLY A 231 7.33 15.16 16.80
C GLY A 231 6.63 14.16 17.72
N ILE A 232 7.19 13.91 18.90
CA ILE A 232 6.62 13.04 19.92
C ILE A 232 6.22 13.90 21.11
N ASN A 233 4.94 13.92 21.46
CA ASN A 233 4.42 14.73 22.54
C ASN A 233 4.26 13.91 23.84
N PRO A 234 4.67 14.43 25.01
CA PRO A 234 4.43 13.77 26.30
C PRO A 234 2.96 13.46 26.61
N ALA A 235 2.01 14.17 25.99
CA ALA A 235 0.58 13.88 26.08
C ALA A 235 0.15 12.60 25.35
N GLY A 236 1.09 11.85 24.76
CA GLY A 236 0.80 10.62 24.02
C GLY A 236 0.44 10.86 22.56
N PHE A 237 0.73 12.03 21.99
CA PHE A 237 0.51 12.32 20.57
C PHE A 237 1.79 12.11 19.76
N PHE A 238 1.64 11.64 18.53
CA PHE A 238 2.72 11.58 17.55
C PHE A 238 2.35 12.45 16.36
N SER A 239 3.28 13.27 15.89
CA SER A 239 3.11 14.09 14.69
C SER A 239 4.22 13.83 13.69
N PHE A 240 3.88 13.94 12.42
CA PHE A 240 4.83 14.01 11.32
C PHE A 240 4.52 15.27 10.52
N PHE A 241 5.56 15.96 10.10
CA PHE A 241 5.47 17.12 9.25
C PHE A 241 6.46 16.98 8.09
N GLY A 242 6.04 17.21 6.85
CA GLY A 242 6.96 17.17 5.73
C GLY A 242 6.37 17.63 4.41
N MET A 243 7.17 17.51 3.36
CA MET A 243 6.79 17.86 2.01
C MET A 243 5.90 16.79 1.37
N HIS A 244 4.84 17.23 0.70
CA HIS A 244 4.05 16.40 -0.23
C HIS A 244 4.46 16.64 -1.68
N ASP A 245 4.57 17.90 -2.08
CA ASP A 245 4.93 18.29 -3.45
C ASP A 245 5.54 19.70 -3.46
N ALA A 246 6.76 19.84 -3.98
CA ALA A 246 7.42 21.09 -4.31
C ALA A 246 7.84 21.02 -5.78
N PRO A 247 6.96 21.40 -6.72
CA PRO A 247 7.27 21.33 -8.15
C PRO A 247 8.33 22.36 -8.57
N ASP A 248 8.38 23.50 -7.88
CA ASP A 248 9.29 24.60 -8.18
C ASP A 248 9.81 25.22 -6.86
N PRO A 249 11.15 25.27 -6.64
CA PRO A 249 11.74 25.82 -5.42
C PRO A 249 11.63 27.35 -5.27
N ASP A 250 11.33 28.08 -6.35
CA ASP A 250 11.20 29.54 -6.32
C ASP A 250 9.76 30.01 -6.05
N HIS A 251 8.79 29.10 -6.17
CA HIS A 251 7.36 29.33 -6.00
C HIS A 251 6.77 28.63 -4.76
N PRO A 252 7.06 29.10 -3.54
CA PRO A 252 6.65 28.46 -2.29
C PRO A 252 5.13 28.37 -2.07
N GLU A 253 4.34 29.24 -2.70
CA GLU A 253 2.87 29.17 -2.72
C GLU A 253 2.33 27.90 -3.40
N GLN A 254 3.13 27.25 -4.26
CA GLN A 254 2.76 26.00 -4.92
C GLN A 254 3.12 24.77 -4.08
N TRP A 255 3.92 24.94 -3.03
CA TRP A 255 4.35 23.86 -2.17
C TRP A 255 3.20 23.31 -1.36
N THR A 256 3.02 22.00 -1.45
CA THR A 256 2.04 21.26 -0.67
C THR A 256 2.77 20.51 0.44
N PHE A 257 2.41 20.78 1.68
CA PHE A 257 2.90 20.08 2.86
C PHE A 257 1.96 18.91 3.19
N PHE A 258 2.49 17.89 3.82
CA PHE A 258 1.76 16.75 4.36
C PHE A 258 2.13 16.58 5.82
N PHE A 259 1.12 16.59 6.67
CA PHE A 259 1.33 16.46 8.11
C PHE A 259 0.14 15.77 8.76
N TYR A 260 0.40 15.18 9.91
CA TYR A 260 -0.61 14.43 10.64
C TYR A 260 -0.35 14.44 12.14
N ILE A 261 -1.39 14.15 12.90
CA ILE A 261 -1.31 13.76 14.31
C ILE A 261 -1.97 12.40 14.45
N SER A 262 -1.31 11.49 15.17
CA SER A 262 -1.89 10.24 15.67
C SER A 262 -1.95 10.24 17.19
N TRP A 263 -2.95 9.55 17.74
CA TRP A 263 -3.26 9.52 19.16
C TRP A 263 -3.91 8.19 19.56
N PRO A 264 -3.86 7.79 20.85
CA PRO A 264 -4.67 6.70 21.38
C PRO A 264 -6.16 7.02 21.22
N SER A 265 -6.93 6.09 20.67
CA SER A 265 -8.38 6.25 20.54
C SER A 265 -9.06 4.90 20.60
N SER A 266 -9.96 4.71 21.56
CA SER A 266 -10.65 3.44 21.77
C SER A 266 -11.51 3.08 20.55
N LEU A 267 -11.78 1.79 20.32
CA LEU A 267 -12.63 1.39 19.19
C LEU A 267 -14.04 1.96 19.30
N GLU A 268 -14.55 2.15 20.52
CA GLU A 268 -15.83 2.80 20.81
C GLU A 268 -15.81 4.27 20.39
N GLU A 269 -14.80 5.05 20.82
CA GLU A 269 -14.64 6.45 20.40
C GLU A 269 -14.53 6.57 18.87
N GLN A 270 -13.81 5.64 18.23
CA GLN A 270 -13.69 5.62 16.78
C GLN A 270 -15.04 5.40 16.09
N ASP A 271 -15.91 4.57 16.66
CA ASP A 271 -17.24 4.27 16.13
C ASP A 271 -18.21 5.43 16.39
N GLU A 272 -18.20 6.00 17.60
CA GLU A 272 -19.00 7.17 17.98
C GLU A 272 -18.69 8.40 17.11
N THR A 273 -17.43 8.55 16.71
CA THR A 273 -16.98 9.70 15.92
C THR A 273 -16.84 9.40 14.43
N ALA A 274 -17.24 8.22 13.95
CA ALA A 274 -17.06 7.79 12.56
C ALA A 274 -17.72 8.71 11.52
N SER A 275 -18.78 9.41 11.91
CA SER A 275 -19.56 10.33 11.05
C SER A 275 -19.13 11.80 11.14
N TRP A 276 -18.12 12.13 11.95
CA TRP A 276 -17.65 13.51 12.10
C TRP A 276 -17.23 14.12 10.76
N SER A 277 -17.60 15.38 10.59
CA SER A 277 -17.23 16.24 9.48
C SER A 277 -15.74 16.62 9.52
N ASN A 278 -15.25 17.18 8.41
CA ASN A 278 -13.90 17.76 8.36
C ASN A 278 -13.71 18.85 9.42
N ALA A 279 -14.71 19.71 9.64
CA ALA A 279 -14.63 20.80 10.61
C ALA A 279 -14.51 20.27 12.06
N GLU A 280 -15.28 19.25 12.43
CA GLU A 280 -15.19 18.61 13.76
C GLU A 280 -13.83 17.94 13.96
N ARG A 281 -13.33 17.22 12.95
CA ARG A 281 -11.99 16.61 12.99
C ARG A 281 -10.89 17.63 13.04
N LEU A 282 -11.00 18.70 12.25
CA LEU A 282 -10.02 19.78 12.23
C LEU A 282 -9.96 20.49 13.58
N LYS A 283 -11.12 20.79 14.18
CA LYS A 283 -11.19 21.37 15.53
C LYS A 283 -10.48 20.51 16.57
N GLN A 284 -10.72 19.19 16.54
CA GLN A 284 -10.06 18.24 17.44
C GLN A 284 -8.54 18.27 17.29
N VAL A 285 -8.03 18.22 16.06
CA VAL A 285 -6.58 18.13 15.84
C VAL A 285 -5.88 19.48 16.01
N LYS A 286 -6.57 20.60 15.77
CA LYS A 286 -6.10 21.94 16.17
C LYS A 286 -5.94 22.02 17.69
N GLU A 287 -6.84 21.43 18.46
CA GLU A 287 -6.70 21.36 19.92
C GLU A 287 -5.47 20.54 20.33
N PHE A 288 -5.26 19.37 19.71
CA PHE A 288 -4.05 18.57 19.94
C PHE A 288 -2.77 19.34 19.56
N ALA A 289 -2.80 20.06 18.44
CA ALA A 289 -1.64 20.80 17.94
C ALA A 289 -1.18 21.94 18.87
N LYS A 290 -2.06 22.47 19.74
CA LYS A 290 -1.69 23.50 20.72
C LYS A 290 -0.63 23.04 21.74
N SER A 291 -0.56 21.74 22.01
CA SER A 291 0.46 21.17 22.90
C SER A 291 1.81 20.95 22.20
N PHE A 292 1.89 21.20 20.89
CA PHE A 292 3.12 21.09 20.13
C PHE A 292 3.83 22.44 19.95
N THR A 293 5.12 22.39 19.63
CA THR A 293 5.91 23.47 19.07
C THR A 293 5.84 23.46 17.54
N ASP A 294 6.44 24.47 16.94
CA ASP A 294 6.55 24.57 15.49
C ASP A 294 7.57 23.55 14.94
N PRO A 295 7.33 22.98 13.73
CA PRO A 295 6.32 23.39 12.76
C PRO A 295 4.93 22.78 13.00
N PHE A 296 4.80 21.81 13.90
CA PHE A 296 3.59 21.02 14.06
C PHE A 296 2.39 21.87 14.47
N ARG A 297 2.57 22.81 15.41
CA ARG A 297 1.51 23.71 15.85
C ARG A 297 1.05 24.67 14.75
N SER A 298 1.95 25.51 14.24
CA SER A 298 1.62 26.50 13.22
C SER A 298 0.98 25.89 11.97
N ALA A 299 1.43 24.70 11.55
CA ALA A 299 0.87 24.01 10.38
C ALA A 299 -0.63 23.71 10.51
N PHE A 300 -1.12 23.37 11.71
CA PHE A 300 -2.56 23.18 11.95
C PHE A 300 -3.28 24.50 12.27
N GLU A 301 -2.64 25.40 13.02
CA GLU A 301 -3.24 26.67 13.44
C GLU A 301 -3.63 27.55 12.25
N TRP A 302 -2.81 27.57 11.19
CA TRP A 302 -3.01 28.40 10.01
C TRP A 302 -4.00 27.82 8.98
N LEU A 303 -4.60 26.67 9.24
CA LEU A 303 -5.63 26.11 8.36
C LEU A 303 -6.95 26.86 8.54
N GLU A 304 -7.69 27.04 7.44
CA GLU A 304 -9.08 27.50 7.49
C GLU A 304 -9.95 26.45 8.20
N ASP A 305 -11.02 26.88 8.88
CA ASP A 305 -11.80 26.02 9.79
C ASP A 305 -12.55 24.85 9.14
N ASP A 306 -12.71 24.87 7.82
CA ASP A 306 -13.34 23.80 7.03
C ASP A 306 -12.35 23.00 6.17
N HIS A 307 -11.03 23.20 6.36
CA HIS A 307 -9.99 22.54 5.56
C HIS A 307 -10.16 21.01 5.57
N PRO A 308 -9.99 20.32 4.42
CA PRO A 308 -10.15 18.86 4.38
C PRO A 308 -9.16 18.12 5.30
N VAL A 309 -9.70 17.25 6.16
CA VAL A 309 -8.93 16.40 7.07
C VAL A 309 -9.31 14.94 6.83
N TRP A 310 -8.31 14.09 6.56
CA TRP A 310 -8.57 12.66 6.39
C TRP A 310 -8.35 11.92 7.69
N TYR A 311 -9.43 11.35 8.22
CA TYR A 311 -9.39 10.50 9.40
C TYR A 311 -9.11 9.02 9.05
N MET A 312 -8.35 8.34 9.91
CA MET A 312 -8.11 6.91 9.83
C MET A 312 -7.93 6.33 11.24
N GLY A 313 -8.76 5.35 11.60
CA GLY A 313 -8.41 4.40 12.66
C GLY A 313 -7.29 3.48 12.17
N LEU A 314 -6.24 3.31 12.97
CA LEU A 314 -5.08 2.49 12.59
C LEU A 314 -5.48 1.02 12.56
N THR A 315 -4.89 0.31 11.61
CA THR A 315 -5.19 -1.10 11.37
C THR A 315 -3.93 -1.85 10.98
N ASP A 316 -3.92 -3.15 11.24
CA ASP A 316 -2.87 -4.05 10.79
C ASP A 316 -3.41 -5.42 10.37
N PHE A 317 -2.57 -6.21 9.72
CA PHE A 317 -2.82 -7.60 9.38
C PHE A 317 -1.51 -8.37 9.40
N ASP A 318 -1.33 -9.26 10.36
CA ASP A 318 -0.13 -10.09 10.49
C ASP A 318 -0.34 -11.42 9.76
N PRO A 319 0.29 -11.67 8.59
CA PRO A 319 0.15 -12.95 7.89
C PRO A 319 0.71 -14.14 8.67
N GLY A 320 1.51 -13.88 9.71
CA GLY A 320 2.07 -14.85 10.65
C GLY A 320 1.11 -15.33 11.74
N ALA A 321 0.00 -14.64 11.97
CA ALA A 321 -0.90 -14.96 13.08
C ALA A 321 -1.72 -16.25 12.85
N ASP A 322 -2.17 -16.85 13.95
CA ASP A 322 -2.98 -18.06 13.92
C ASP A 322 -4.25 -17.87 13.08
N GLY A 323 -4.52 -18.81 12.19
CA GLY A 323 -5.67 -18.75 11.28
C GLY A 323 -5.48 -17.84 10.06
N HIS A 324 -4.31 -17.22 9.87
CA HIS A 324 -4.01 -16.39 8.68
C HIS A 324 -3.23 -17.12 7.59
N ARG A 325 -2.98 -18.43 7.73
CA ARG A 325 -2.48 -19.28 6.64
C ARG A 325 -3.63 -19.69 5.71
N TRP A 326 -3.40 -19.66 4.40
CA TRP A 326 -4.36 -20.08 3.37
C TRP A 326 -3.83 -21.26 2.55
N ASP A 327 -4.74 -22.00 1.93
CA ASP A 327 -4.38 -22.94 0.86
C ASP A 327 -4.14 -22.15 -0.44
N SER A 328 -2.91 -22.15 -0.94
CA SER A 328 -2.57 -21.51 -2.23
C SER A 328 -3.06 -22.33 -3.44
N HIS A 329 -3.68 -23.50 -3.20
CA HIS A 329 -4.21 -24.43 -4.19
C HIS A 329 -3.17 -24.80 -5.25
N GLY A 330 -1.98 -25.20 -4.81
CA GLY A 330 -0.84 -25.50 -5.70
C GLY A 330 -0.10 -24.26 -6.20
N GLY A 331 -0.11 -23.17 -5.42
CA GLY A 331 0.51 -21.89 -5.78
C GLY A 331 -0.24 -21.12 -6.86
N ARG A 332 -1.56 -21.30 -7.00
CA ARG A 332 -2.40 -20.60 -7.98
C ARG A 332 -2.95 -19.27 -7.47
N VAL A 333 -2.91 -19.05 -6.15
CA VAL A 333 -3.29 -17.78 -5.52
C VAL A 333 -2.27 -17.41 -4.45
N THR A 334 -1.98 -16.11 -4.32
CA THR A 334 -1.19 -15.56 -3.22
C THR A 334 -1.47 -14.07 -3.05
N VAL A 335 -0.92 -13.42 -2.03
CA VAL A 335 -1.08 -11.99 -1.73
C VAL A 335 0.28 -11.31 -1.51
N ALA A 336 0.35 -10.00 -1.71
CA ALA A 336 1.56 -9.20 -1.53
C ALA A 336 1.27 -7.75 -1.09
N GLY A 337 2.25 -7.09 -0.48
CA GLY A 337 2.11 -5.73 0.04
C GLY A 337 1.04 -5.65 1.15
N ASP A 338 0.33 -4.53 1.24
CA ASP A 338 -0.73 -4.34 2.24
C ASP A 338 -1.86 -5.40 2.17
N ALA A 339 -2.04 -6.07 1.03
CA ALA A 339 -2.98 -7.18 0.94
C ALA A 339 -2.52 -8.38 1.80
N ALA A 340 -1.21 -8.56 1.98
CA ALA A 340 -0.61 -9.61 2.78
C ALA A 340 -0.23 -9.16 4.19
N HIS A 341 0.22 -7.92 4.39
CA HIS A 341 0.85 -7.47 5.64
C HIS A 341 0.66 -5.98 5.92
N ALA A 342 -0.57 -5.48 5.84
CA ALA A 342 -0.86 -4.11 6.24
C ALA A 342 -0.33 -3.83 7.67
N MET A 343 0.38 -2.72 7.82
CA MET A 343 1.09 -2.33 9.04
C MET A 343 0.89 -0.85 9.32
N THR A 344 1.14 -0.44 10.56
CA THR A 344 1.16 0.98 10.91
C THR A 344 2.40 1.68 10.33
N TYR A 345 2.31 2.98 10.12
CA TYR A 345 3.24 3.72 9.25
C TYR A 345 4.39 4.40 10.00
N GLN A 346 4.37 4.45 11.34
CA GLN A 346 5.32 5.25 12.13
C GLN A 346 6.79 4.76 12.02
N ARG A 347 7.02 3.50 11.59
CA ARG A 347 8.36 2.97 11.27
C ARG A 347 8.80 3.19 9.82
N GLY A 348 7.91 3.65 8.93
CA GLY A 348 8.22 3.91 7.52
C GLY A 348 8.56 2.66 6.69
N GLN A 349 7.95 1.51 6.98
CA GLN A 349 8.35 0.22 6.42
C GLN A 349 7.48 -0.29 5.25
N GLY A 350 6.21 0.13 5.15
CA GLY A 350 5.23 -0.48 4.24
C GLY A 350 5.65 -0.54 2.76
N LEU A 351 6.16 0.57 2.18
CA LEU A 351 6.59 0.58 0.78
C LEU A 351 7.80 -0.34 0.55
N ASN A 352 8.75 -0.36 1.49
CA ASN A 352 9.96 -1.19 1.38
C ASN A 352 9.59 -2.68 1.34
N HIS A 353 8.71 -3.12 2.26
CA HIS A 353 8.20 -4.49 2.23
C HIS A 353 7.41 -4.78 0.95
N SER A 354 6.59 -3.84 0.49
CA SER A 354 5.78 -3.98 -0.72
C SER A 354 6.62 -4.21 -1.99
N VAL A 355 7.67 -3.41 -2.20
CA VAL A 355 8.52 -3.57 -3.40
C VAL A 355 9.43 -4.79 -3.29
N THR A 356 9.81 -5.19 -2.07
CA THR A 356 10.54 -6.44 -1.84
C THR A 356 9.68 -7.66 -2.15
N ASP A 357 8.40 -7.67 -1.79
CA ASP A 357 7.49 -8.74 -2.20
C ASP A 357 7.38 -8.82 -3.73
N ALA A 358 7.22 -7.67 -4.40
CA ALA A 358 7.16 -7.63 -5.85
C ALA A 358 8.42 -8.23 -6.51
N ALA A 359 9.61 -7.93 -5.98
CA ALA A 359 10.87 -8.50 -6.44
C ALA A 359 10.94 -10.02 -6.19
N LYS A 360 10.60 -10.47 -4.99
CA LYS A 360 10.63 -11.90 -4.63
C LYS A 360 9.60 -12.73 -5.38
N LEU A 361 8.40 -12.20 -5.60
CA LEU A 361 7.38 -12.82 -6.44
C LEU A 361 7.81 -12.88 -7.90
N THR A 362 8.46 -11.84 -8.42
CA THR A 362 9.02 -11.88 -9.79
C THR A 362 9.99 -13.05 -9.94
N GLU A 363 10.89 -13.26 -8.97
CA GLU A 363 11.79 -14.40 -8.97
C GLU A 363 11.06 -15.75 -8.80
N ALA A 364 10.08 -15.84 -7.90
CA ALA A 364 9.27 -17.06 -7.76
C ALA A 364 8.56 -17.43 -9.07
N VAL A 365 8.00 -16.44 -9.77
CA VAL A 365 7.34 -16.64 -11.07
C VAL A 365 8.33 -17.08 -12.13
N LYS A 366 9.51 -16.45 -12.22
CA LYS A 366 10.58 -16.89 -13.13
C LYS A 366 10.94 -18.35 -12.91
N MET A 367 11.09 -18.77 -11.65
CA MET A 367 11.49 -20.14 -11.31
C MET A 367 10.49 -21.20 -11.78
N PHE A 368 9.17 -20.95 -11.65
CA PHE A 368 8.18 -21.93 -12.11
C PHE A 368 7.85 -21.82 -13.60
N VAL A 369 7.99 -20.63 -14.21
CA VAL A 369 7.83 -20.47 -15.66
C VAL A 369 8.99 -21.14 -16.40
N SER A 370 10.21 -21.09 -15.86
CA SER A 370 11.37 -21.77 -16.41
C SER A 370 11.51 -23.23 -15.94
N GLU A 371 10.49 -23.79 -15.27
CA GLU A 371 10.45 -25.18 -14.77
C GLU A 371 11.60 -25.57 -13.82
N LYS A 372 12.31 -24.59 -13.23
CA LYS A 372 13.38 -24.84 -12.25
C LYS A 372 12.83 -25.24 -10.88
N LYS A 373 11.59 -24.87 -10.59
CA LYS A 373 10.81 -25.29 -9.42
C LYS A 373 9.35 -25.50 -9.83
N SER A 374 8.62 -26.35 -9.12
CA SER A 374 7.17 -26.40 -9.28
C SER A 374 6.53 -25.07 -8.83
N GLN A 375 5.38 -24.72 -9.42
CA GLN A 375 4.66 -23.50 -9.05
C GLN A 375 4.31 -23.47 -7.56
N GLN A 376 3.84 -24.60 -7.02
CA GLN A 376 3.57 -24.76 -5.59
C GLN A 376 4.82 -24.49 -4.74
N ALA A 377 5.96 -25.09 -5.07
CA ALA A 377 7.18 -24.92 -4.28
C ALA A 377 7.74 -23.49 -4.37
N ALA A 378 7.66 -22.85 -5.55
CA ALA A 378 8.12 -21.48 -5.75
C ALA A 378 7.27 -20.46 -4.96
N ILE A 379 5.94 -20.61 -5.00
CA ILE A 379 5.02 -19.72 -4.27
C ILE A 379 5.09 -19.98 -2.76
N ALA A 380 5.15 -21.23 -2.32
CA ALA A 380 5.31 -21.55 -0.89
C ALA A 380 6.61 -20.95 -0.32
N ALA A 381 7.72 -20.98 -1.07
CA ALA A 381 8.96 -20.36 -0.65
C ALA A 381 8.87 -18.83 -0.54
N TYR A 382 8.12 -18.18 -1.42
CA TYR A 382 7.81 -16.75 -1.30
C TYR A 382 6.94 -16.47 -0.07
N GLU A 383 5.86 -17.24 0.11
CA GLU A 383 4.91 -17.03 1.20
C GLU A 383 5.61 -17.16 2.55
N GLU A 384 6.43 -18.20 2.77
CA GLU A 384 7.17 -18.40 4.01
C GLU A 384 8.12 -17.23 4.33
N GLU A 385 8.86 -16.76 3.32
CA GLU A 385 9.74 -15.62 3.45
C GLU A 385 8.97 -14.34 3.79
N MET A 386 7.89 -14.07 3.05
CA MET A 386 7.06 -12.88 3.24
C MET A 386 6.43 -12.89 4.63
N ILE A 387 5.93 -14.04 5.08
CA ILE A 387 5.36 -14.21 6.41
C ILE A 387 6.39 -13.93 7.50
N THR A 388 7.60 -14.48 7.37
CA THR A 388 8.66 -14.29 8.37
C THR A 388 9.06 -12.82 8.42
N ARG A 389 9.43 -12.23 7.27
CA ARG A 389 9.92 -10.86 7.18
C ARG A 389 8.84 -9.84 7.49
N ALA A 390 7.72 -9.88 6.77
CA ALA A 390 6.68 -8.85 6.87
C ALA A 390 5.74 -9.07 8.05
N GLY A 391 5.43 -10.31 8.42
CA GLY A 391 4.71 -10.58 9.67
C GLY A 391 5.49 -10.13 10.90
N GLY A 392 6.82 -10.33 10.91
CA GLY A 392 7.71 -9.77 11.93
C GLY A 392 7.59 -8.25 12.04
N GLU A 393 7.64 -7.56 10.90
CA GLU A 393 7.51 -6.10 10.86
C GLU A 393 6.13 -5.60 11.25
N VAL A 394 5.04 -6.29 10.89
CA VAL A 394 3.68 -5.93 11.35
C VAL A 394 3.62 -5.90 12.87
N ARG A 395 4.09 -6.96 13.54
CA ARG A 395 4.13 -7.03 15.01
C ARG A 395 4.99 -5.91 15.59
N LEU A 396 6.16 -5.67 15.02
CA LEU A 396 7.08 -4.63 15.48
C LEU A 396 6.51 -3.20 15.31
N SER A 397 5.82 -2.95 14.20
CA SER A 397 5.14 -1.69 13.90
C SER A 397 4.00 -1.41 14.87
N THR A 398 3.25 -2.44 15.27
CA THR A 398 2.19 -2.31 16.29
C THR A 398 2.77 -1.99 17.67
N VAL A 399 3.80 -2.72 18.12
CA VAL A 399 4.53 -2.39 19.37
C VAL A 399 5.11 -0.98 19.33
N ASN A 400 5.65 -0.58 18.18
CA ASN A 400 6.16 0.78 17.99
C ASN A 400 5.08 1.84 18.12
N THR A 401 3.90 1.58 17.57
CA THR A 401 2.75 2.49 17.70
C THR A 401 2.38 2.63 19.17
N GLU A 402 2.25 1.54 19.90
CA GLU A 402 1.93 1.56 21.34
C GLU A 402 2.96 2.34 22.15
N MET A 403 4.25 2.12 21.90
CA MET A 403 5.32 2.79 22.64
C MET A 403 5.48 4.27 22.28
N LEU A 404 5.28 4.67 21.01
CA LEU A 404 5.35 6.08 20.61
C LEU A 404 4.25 6.94 21.26
N HIS A 405 3.09 6.36 21.57
CA HIS A 405 1.99 7.05 22.25
C HIS A 405 2.00 6.83 23.78
N ASN A 406 3.06 6.21 24.33
CA ASN A 406 3.25 6.03 25.77
C ASN A 406 4.56 6.70 26.20
N TRP A 407 4.47 7.87 26.82
CA TRP A 407 5.64 8.66 27.19
C TRP A 407 6.65 7.91 28.07
N ALA A 408 6.19 7.03 28.97
CA ALA A 408 7.07 6.23 29.82
C ALA A 408 7.86 5.15 29.06
N LYS A 409 7.40 4.78 27.85
CA LYS A 409 8.00 3.72 27.02
C LYS A 409 8.59 4.24 25.72
N VAL A 410 8.48 5.53 25.41
CA VAL A 410 8.78 6.04 24.07
C VAL A 410 10.22 5.82 23.63
N LEU A 411 11.19 5.98 24.54
CA LEU A 411 12.61 5.74 24.27
C LEU A 411 12.95 4.26 24.03
N GLN A 412 12.04 3.35 24.38
CA GLN A 412 12.16 1.91 24.12
C GLN A 412 11.49 1.51 22.81
N SER A 413 10.80 2.44 22.13
CA SER A 413 10.10 2.14 20.88
C SER A 413 11.07 1.60 19.82
N PRO A 414 10.68 0.56 19.06
CA PRO A 414 11.51 -0.03 18.02
C PRO A 414 12.14 0.98 17.04
N VAL A 415 11.45 2.08 16.70
CA VAL A 415 12.01 3.09 15.79
C VAL A 415 13.16 3.87 16.42
N LEU A 416 13.13 4.08 17.74
CA LEU A 416 14.18 4.79 18.46
C LEU A 416 15.33 3.88 18.90
N THR A 417 15.07 2.59 19.11
CA THR A 417 16.11 1.62 19.55
C THR A 417 16.77 0.89 18.38
N SER A 418 15.99 0.44 17.39
CA SER A 418 16.48 -0.37 16.26
C SER A 418 16.48 0.38 14.92
N GLY A 419 15.94 1.61 14.90
CA GLY A 419 15.85 2.41 13.68
C GLY A 419 14.90 1.82 12.64
N MET A 420 15.19 2.11 11.36
CA MET A 420 14.42 1.69 10.19
C MET A 420 15.07 0.55 9.39
N LYS A 421 15.98 -0.21 10.02
CA LYS A 421 16.71 -1.34 9.39
C LYS A 421 15.76 -2.44 8.93
N PRO A 422 16.14 -3.23 7.91
CA PRO A 422 15.36 -4.39 7.51
C PRO A 422 15.36 -5.47 8.61
N PRO A 423 14.33 -6.33 8.69
CA PRO A 423 14.20 -7.35 9.75
C PRO A 423 15.30 -8.43 9.78
N SER A 424 16.13 -8.55 8.74
CA SER A 424 17.20 -9.56 8.66
C SER A 424 18.50 -9.14 9.35
N ASP A 425 18.57 -7.92 9.89
CA ASP A 425 19.79 -7.35 10.46
C ASP A 425 19.72 -7.20 12.00
N SER A 426 18.78 -7.87 12.66
CA SER A 426 18.58 -7.87 14.12
C SER A 426 18.81 -9.22 14.77
#